data_AF-A0A3P9NT50-F1
#
_entry.id   AF-A0A3P9NT50-F1
#
_cell.length_a   1.000
_cell.length_b   1.000
_cell.length_c   1.000
_cell.angle_alpha   90.00
_cell.angle_beta   90.00
_cell.angle_gamma   90.00
#
_symmetry.space_group_name_H-M   'P 1'
#
loop_
_entity.id
_entity.type
_entity.pdbx_description
1 polymer ?
#
loop_
_entity_poly.entity_id
_entity_poly.type
_entity_poly.pdbx_seq_one_letter_code
_entity_poly.pdbx_strand_id
1 'polypeptide(L)'
;MKNCEYQQIDPRALSVSPLSAQNPAEKKVQRPRRKWEAFPGKNRFFCDGRLILARQNGILPLTLGLIVVTSGLFFAFDCPFLVEHLTVCIPVIGGVLFLFVVASLLRTSFTDPGILPRATADETADIERQIDTSGSSTYRPPPRTKEILINQQVVKLKYCFTCKMFRPPRTSHCSLCDNCVERFDHHCPWVGNCVGKRNYRYFYSFIISLSFLTSFIFACVITHITLRSQASKGIVQAIQESPASVVELVICFFSIWSILGLSGFHTFLVASNLTTNEDIKGSWSGKRGAEESGNPYTYSNIITNCCATLCGPMPPSLIDRRGFLPPDEAIPAAATSEMELPPFTPKSDANMCTQSTKDVLERMLHSDFHGLCPSGNPKTSPLVQEVSSSAPATAEPSLSSGCSRQLARQAVVGPCPLLPPVAFSKSDRRDSLHSINPAFRLASPSPTLSHSALVLGDGPDIGFIPQH
;
A
#
# COMPACT_ATOMS: atom_id res chain seq x y z
N MET A 1 -63.63 11.43 50.55
CA MET A 1 -62.84 10.62 51.50
C MET A 1 -63.49 9.25 51.61
N LYS A 2 -62.94 8.24 50.93
CA LYS A 2 -63.29 6.83 51.10
C LYS A 2 -61.96 6.08 51.23
N ASN A 3 -61.85 5.37 52.35
CA ASN A 3 -60.64 4.74 52.86
C ASN A 3 -60.26 3.48 52.07
N CYS A 4 -58.95 3.23 52.02
CA CYS A 4 -58.30 2.04 51.47
C CYS A 4 -58.92 0.72 51.93
N GLU A 5 -59.23 -0.15 50.96
CA GLU A 5 -59.44 -1.57 51.18
C GLU A 5 -58.12 -2.31 51.35
N TYR A 6 -58.14 -3.25 52.27
CA TYR A 6 -57.04 -4.09 52.73
C TYR A 6 -57.01 -5.36 51.88
N GLN A 7 -55.93 -5.63 51.15
CA GLN A 7 -55.75 -6.87 50.40
C GLN A 7 -54.92 -7.86 51.24
N GLN A 8 -55.56 -8.97 51.59
CA GLN A 8 -55.05 -10.05 52.43
C GLN A 8 -54.01 -10.90 51.66
N ILE A 9 -52.78 -11.01 52.18
CA ILE A 9 -51.70 -11.81 51.59
C ILE A 9 -51.66 -13.19 52.26
N ASP A 10 -51.62 -14.24 51.45
CA ASP A 10 -51.62 -15.68 51.79
C ASP A 10 -50.40 -16.10 52.66
N PRO A 11 -50.57 -16.81 53.79
CA PRO A 11 -49.47 -17.20 54.69
C PRO A 11 -48.56 -18.35 54.22
N ARG A 12 -48.63 -18.84 52.97
CA ARG A 12 -47.79 -19.97 52.52
C ARG A 12 -46.38 -19.62 52.02
N ALA A 13 -45.90 -18.39 52.21
CA ALA A 13 -44.62 -17.93 51.70
C ALA A 13 -43.53 -17.75 52.77
N LEU A 14 -43.37 -18.66 53.73
CA LEU A 14 -42.23 -18.64 54.66
C LEU A 14 -41.80 -20.07 55.06
N SER A 15 -40.98 -20.71 54.23
CA SER A 15 -40.07 -21.77 54.68
C SER A 15 -38.65 -21.20 54.75
N VAL A 16 -38.22 -20.86 55.95
CA VAL A 16 -36.82 -20.55 56.27
C VAL A 16 -36.07 -21.86 56.44
N SER A 17 -34.92 -21.99 55.78
CA SER A 17 -33.90 -23.03 56.02
C SER A 17 -32.56 -22.54 55.45
N PRO A 18 -31.42 -23.01 56.00
CA PRO A 18 -30.51 -22.17 56.79
C PRO A 18 -29.36 -21.57 55.98
N LEU A 19 -28.56 -20.71 56.63
CA LEU A 19 -27.26 -20.23 56.17
C LEU A 19 -26.49 -21.32 55.40
N SER A 20 -26.48 -21.22 54.07
CA SER A 20 -25.56 -21.96 53.23
C SER A 20 -24.25 -21.20 53.21
N ALA A 21 -23.20 -21.92 53.58
CA ALA A 21 -21.81 -21.48 53.59
C ALA A 21 -21.45 -20.64 52.36
N GLN A 22 -20.79 -19.50 52.60
CA GLN A 22 -19.98 -18.87 51.56
C GLN A 22 -18.91 -19.89 51.15
N ASN A 23 -19.13 -20.54 50.00
CA ASN A 23 -18.05 -21.24 49.30
C ASN A 23 -16.92 -20.22 49.11
N PRO A 24 -15.65 -20.57 49.42
CA PRO A 24 -14.53 -19.75 49.00
C PRO A 24 -14.67 -19.61 47.49
N ALA A 25 -14.77 -18.36 47.01
CA ALA A 25 -14.83 -18.07 45.59
C ALA A 25 -13.76 -18.91 44.89
N GLU A 26 -14.19 -19.89 44.08
CA GLU A 26 -13.31 -20.53 43.11
C GLU A 26 -12.73 -19.37 42.30
N LYS A 27 -11.48 -19.01 42.60
CA LYS A 27 -10.67 -18.18 41.72
C LYS A 27 -10.59 -18.98 40.43
N LYS A 28 -11.53 -18.74 39.50
CA LYS A 28 -11.40 -19.19 38.12
C LYS A 28 -10.04 -18.69 37.68
N VAL A 29 -9.08 -19.59 37.55
CA VAL A 29 -7.75 -19.30 37.05
C VAL A 29 -7.97 -18.70 35.66
N GLN A 30 -7.92 -17.37 35.57
CA GLN A 30 -8.12 -16.70 34.30
C GLN A 30 -6.96 -17.14 33.41
N ARG A 31 -7.30 -17.85 32.33
CA ARG A 31 -6.31 -18.26 31.34
C ARG A 31 -5.56 -17.01 30.88
N PRO A 32 -4.21 -17.02 30.87
CA PRO A 32 -3.45 -15.87 30.39
C PRO A 32 -3.84 -15.59 28.93
N ARG A 33 -4.36 -14.39 28.68
CA ARG A 33 -4.81 -13.95 27.36
C ARG A 33 -3.63 -13.49 26.51
N ARG A 34 -3.67 -13.79 25.23
CA ARG A 34 -2.65 -13.34 24.27
C ARG A 34 -2.94 -11.91 23.82
N LYS A 35 -1.91 -11.13 23.54
CA LYS A 35 -2.06 -9.74 23.05
C LYS A 35 -2.87 -9.64 21.75
N TRP A 36 -2.77 -10.62 20.85
CA TRP A 36 -3.57 -10.64 19.62
C TRP A 36 -5.08 -10.78 19.87
N GLU A 37 -5.50 -11.37 21.00
CA GLU A 37 -6.92 -11.54 21.35
C GLU A 37 -7.57 -10.23 21.82
N ALA A 38 -6.78 -9.25 22.24
CA ALA A 38 -7.24 -7.92 22.65
C ALA A 38 -6.66 -6.82 21.73
N PHE A 39 -6.24 -7.19 20.51
CA PHE A 39 -5.60 -6.25 19.60
C PHE A 39 -6.56 -5.13 19.20
N PRO A 40 -6.19 -3.85 19.39
CA PRO A 40 -7.06 -2.72 19.13
C PRO A 40 -7.08 -2.38 17.63
N GLY A 41 -7.68 -3.25 16.82
CA GLY A 41 -7.84 -3.06 15.38
C GLY A 41 -8.79 -4.10 14.78
N LYS A 42 -9.04 -3.99 13.47
CA LYS A 42 -9.99 -4.89 12.77
C LYS A 42 -9.31 -6.10 12.11
N ASN A 43 -8.01 -6.28 12.31
CA ASN A 43 -7.27 -7.41 11.77
C ASN A 43 -7.73 -8.74 12.40
N ARG A 44 -7.71 -9.80 11.59
CA ARG A 44 -7.94 -11.18 12.05
C ARG A 44 -6.61 -11.89 12.21
N PHE A 45 -6.49 -12.66 13.27
CA PHE A 45 -5.28 -13.42 13.60
C PHE A 45 -5.56 -14.92 13.52
N PHE A 46 -4.60 -15.67 13.00
CA PHE A 46 -4.67 -17.12 12.90
C PHE A 46 -3.37 -17.77 13.38
N CYS A 47 -3.42 -19.06 13.69
CA CYS A 47 -2.27 -19.86 14.13
C CYS A 47 -1.54 -19.24 15.35
N ASP A 48 -2.28 -18.94 16.43
CA ASP A 48 -1.73 -18.31 17.66
C ASP A 48 -1.02 -16.97 17.36
N GLY A 49 -1.64 -16.12 16.53
CA GLY A 49 -1.13 -14.80 16.20
C GLY A 49 0.01 -14.77 15.17
N ARG A 50 0.35 -15.90 14.53
CA ARG A 50 1.41 -15.95 13.50
C ARG A 50 0.97 -15.30 12.20
N LEU A 51 -0.26 -15.57 11.75
CA LEU A 51 -0.83 -14.99 10.55
C LEU A 51 -1.68 -13.79 10.93
N ILE A 52 -1.62 -12.74 10.11
CA ILE A 52 -2.46 -11.55 10.23
C ILE A 52 -3.09 -11.24 8.88
N LEU A 53 -4.41 -11.00 8.87
CA LEU A 53 -5.15 -10.55 7.70
C LEU A 53 -6.02 -9.35 8.05
N ALA A 54 -6.46 -8.61 7.04
CA ALA A 54 -7.51 -7.64 7.23
C ALA A 54 -8.87 -8.32 7.44
N ARG A 55 -9.85 -7.56 7.95
CA ARG A 55 -11.24 -8.02 8.07
C ARG A 55 -11.87 -8.37 6.71
N GLN A 56 -11.55 -7.58 5.68
CA GLN A 56 -12.04 -7.74 4.32
C GLN A 56 -11.06 -8.58 3.49
N ASN A 57 -10.95 -9.87 3.80
CA ASN A 57 -10.08 -10.80 3.10
C ASN A 57 -10.85 -11.74 2.14
N GLY A 58 -12.13 -11.48 1.87
CA GLY A 58 -12.98 -12.36 1.05
C GLY A 58 -12.57 -12.50 -0.42
N ILE A 59 -11.77 -11.57 -0.96
CA ILE A 59 -11.28 -11.62 -2.36
C ILE A 59 -9.95 -12.40 -2.46
N LEU A 60 -9.24 -12.61 -1.35
CA LEU A 60 -8.00 -13.39 -1.35
C LEU A 60 -8.22 -14.85 -1.82
N PRO A 61 -9.24 -15.59 -1.34
CA PRO A 61 -9.56 -16.92 -1.86
C PRO A 61 -9.84 -16.93 -3.36
N LEU A 62 -10.49 -15.90 -3.91
CA LEU A 62 -10.73 -15.77 -5.36
C LEU A 62 -9.40 -15.64 -6.11
N THR A 63 -8.49 -14.78 -5.63
CA THR A 63 -7.15 -14.60 -6.22
C THR A 63 -6.37 -15.90 -6.23
N LEU A 64 -6.32 -16.60 -5.09
CA LEU A 64 -5.64 -17.88 -4.96
C LEU A 64 -6.29 -18.95 -5.86
N GLY A 65 -7.63 -18.99 -5.89
CA GLY A 65 -8.41 -19.90 -6.73
C GLY A 65 -8.12 -19.71 -8.21
N LEU A 66 -8.10 -18.46 -8.71
CA LEU A 66 -7.75 -18.16 -10.10
C LEU A 66 -6.35 -18.65 -10.45
N ILE A 67 -5.35 -18.38 -9.61
CA ILE A 67 -3.96 -18.81 -9.85
C ILE A 67 -3.86 -20.34 -9.87
N VAL A 68 -4.48 -21.02 -8.90
CA VAL A 68 -4.43 -22.49 -8.78
C VAL A 68 -5.20 -23.17 -9.91
N VAL A 69 -6.40 -22.70 -10.24
CA VAL A 69 -7.22 -23.30 -11.30
C VAL A 69 -6.57 -23.09 -12.66
N THR A 70 -6.17 -21.86 -13.00
CA THR A 70 -5.50 -21.60 -14.29
C THR A 70 -4.19 -22.38 -14.42
N SER A 71 -3.36 -22.43 -13.38
CA SER A 71 -2.13 -23.23 -13.44
C SER A 71 -2.42 -24.73 -13.49
N GLY A 72 -3.47 -25.19 -12.79
CA GLY A 72 -3.88 -26.60 -12.78
C GLY A 72 -4.38 -27.07 -14.14
N LEU A 73 -5.18 -26.24 -14.84
CA LEU A 73 -5.60 -26.50 -16.22
C LEU A 73 -4.37 -26.58 -17.15
N PHE A 74 -3.46 -25.61 -17.04
CA PHE A 74 -2.23 -25.56 -17.83
C PHE A 74 -1.37 -26.82 -17.68
N PHE A 75 -1.16 -27.28 -16.45
CA PHE A 75 -0.38 -28.49 -16.20
C PHE A 75 -1.10 -29.77 -16.64
N ALA A 76 -2.43 -29.81 -16.56
CA ALA A 76 -3.21 -31.00 -16.89
C ALA A 76 -3.44 -31.16 -18.40
N PHE A 77 -3.65 -30.07 -19.14
CA PHE A 77 -4.11 -30.11 -20.52
C PHE A 77 -3.07 -29.62 -21.53
N ASP A 78 -2.38 -28.51 -21.28
CA ASP A 78 -1.39 -27.98 -22.24
C ASP A 78 -0.02 -28.63 -22.09
N CYS A 79 0.45 -28.83 -20.86
CA CYS A 79 1.80 -29.35 -20.61
C CYS A 79 2.06 -30.72 -21.25
N PRO A 80 1.18 -31.74 -21.16
CA PRO A 80 1.43 -33.04 -21.79
C PRO A 80 1.69 -32.91 -23.29
N PHE A 81 0.86 -32.12 -23.98
CA PHE A 81 1.02 -31.86 -25.40
C PHE A 81 2.32 -31.10 -25.71
N LEU A 82 2.61 -30.04 -24.96
CA LEU A 82 3.80 -29.20 -25.18
C LEU A 82 5.10 -29.94 -24.86
N VAL A 83 5.09 -30.91 -23.94
CA VAL A 83 6.27 -31.74 -23.65
C VAL A 83 6.57 -32.67 -24.82
N GLU A 84 5.56 -33.30 -25.41
CA GLU A 84 5.73 -34.18 -26.56
C GLU A 84 6.22 -33.43 -27.81
N HIS A 85 5.80 -32.18 -28.00
CA HIS A 85 6.05 -31.43 -29.23
C HIS A 85 7.18 -30.39 -29.12
N LEU A 86 7.56 -29.96 -27.92
CA LEU A 86 8.56 -28.89 -27.73
C LEU A 86 9.66 -29.28 -26.74
N THR A 87 9.36 -29.31 -25.43
CA THR A 87 10.38 -29.54 -24.41
C THR A 87 9.81 -29.85 -23.02
N VAL A 88 10.50 -30.72 -22.28
CA VAL A 88 10.23 -31.03 -20.87
C VAL A 88 10.48 -29.85 -19.92
N CYS A 89 11.20 -28.81 -20.36
CA CYS A 89 11.49 -27.64 -19.54
C CYS A 89 10.23 -26.79 -19.23
N ILE A 90 9.18 -26.86 -20.05
CA ILE A 90 7.95 -26.05 -19.90
C ILE A 90 7.27 -26.27 -18.53
N PRO A 91 6.90 -27.50 -18.13
CA PRO A 91 6.27 -27.73 -16.83
C PRO A 91 7.22 -27.40 -15.66
N VAL A 92 8.53 -27.55 -15.83
CA VAL A 92 9.51 -27.19 -14.79
C VAL A 92 9.51 -25.67 -14.54
N ILE A 93 9.61 -24.87 -15.60
CA ILE A 93 9.58 -23.39 -15.52
C ILE A 93 8.24 -22.93 -14.95
N GLY A 94 7.13 -23.45 -15.49
CA GLY A 94 5.79 -23.15 -15.00
C GLY A 94 5.63 -23.48 -13.51
N GLY A 95 6.12 -24.64 -13.07
CA GLY A 95 6.03 -25.09 -11.68
C GLY A 95 6.82 -24.19 -10.72
N VAL A 96 8.04 -23.79 -11.10
CA VAL A 96 8.85 -22.86 -10.31
C VAL A 96 8.17 -21.50 -10.19
N LEU A 97 7.66 -20.96 -11.30
CA LEU A 97 6.92 -19.69 -11.31
C LEU A 97 5.67 -19.76 -10.43
N PHE A 98 4.87 -20.83 -10.57
CA PHE A 98 3.66 -21.05 -9.77
C PHE A 98 3.96 -21.06 -8.27
N LEU A 99 4.94 -21.86 -7.83
CA LEU A 99 5.32 -21.95 -6.43
C LEU A 99 5.80 -20.59 -5.89
N PHE A 100 6.59 -19.86 -6.68
CA PHE A 100 7.08 -18.54 -6.29
C PHE A 100 5.96 -17.49 -6.18
N VAL A 101 5.00 -17.51 -7.11
CA VAL A 101 3.81 -16.64 -7.09
C VAL A 101 2.97 -16.91 -5.84
N VAL A 102 2.63 -18.18 -5.57
CA VAL A 102 1.84 -18.56 -4.40
C VAL A 102 2.57 -18.20 -3.12
N ALA A 103 3.86 -18.50 -3.00
CA ALA A 103 4.65 -18.13 -1.82
C ALA A 103 4.68 -16.60 -1.61
N SER A 104 4.86 -15.82 -2.68
CA SER A 104 4.88 -14.36 -2.60
C SER A 104 3.52 -13.77 -2.24
N LEU A 105 2.42 -14.31 -2.78
CA LEU A 105 1.06 -13.95 -2.39
C LEU A 105 0.83 -14.19 -0.90
N LEU A 106 1.07 -15.42 -0.43
CA LEU A 106 0.84 -15.79 0.97
C LEU A 106 1.71 -14.98 1.93
N ARG A 107 2.98 -14.72 1.58
CA ARG A 107 3.83 -13.81 2.38
C ARG A 107 3.29 -12.39 2.41
N THR A 108 2.78 -11.88 1.30
CA THR A 108 2.17 -10.54 1.26
C THR A 108 0.93 -10.47 2.15
N SER A 109 0.05 -11.48 2.02
CA SER A 109 -1.22 -11.57 2.73
C SER A 109 -1.06 -11.73 4.22
N PHE A 110 -0.17 -12.61 4.68
CA PHE A 110 -0.09 -13.02 6.08
C PHE A 110 0.95 -12.27 6.92
N THR A 111 1.75 -11.41 6.29
CA THR A 111 2.76 -10.60 6.99
C THR A 111 2.13 -9.34 7.59
N ASP A 112 2.53 -8.99 8.81
CA ASP A 112 2.24 -7.66 9.39
C ASP A 112 2.76 -6.57 8.43
N PRO A 113 1.90 -5.68 7.90
CA PRO A 113 2.29 -4.69 6.90
C PRO A 113 3.19 -3.58 7.46
N GLY A 114 3.35 -3.50 8.79
CA GLY A 114 4.04 -2.40 9.47
C GLY A 114 3.09 -1.62 10.37
N ILE A 115 2.24 -2.32 11.12
CA ILE A 115 1.29 -1.68 12.03
C ILE A 115 2.05 -1.00 13.17
N LEU A 116 1.73 0.26 13.43
CA LEU A 116 2.22 1.00 14.58
C LEU A 116 1.31 0.74 15.81
N PRO A 117 1.88 0.50 17.00
CA PRO A 117 1.09 0.41 18.22
C PRO A 117 0.37 1.74 18.47
N ARG A 118 -0.84 1.67 19.05
CA ARG A 118 -1.57 2.87 19.50
C ARG A 118 -0.80 3.49 20.68
N ALA A 119 -0.89 4.81 20.81
CA ALA A 119 -0.30 5.50 21.95
C ALA A 119 -0.92 4.97 23.26
N THR A 120 -0.08 4.80 24.27
CA THR A 120 -0.51 4.51 25.63
C THR A 120 -1.32 5.68 26.20
N ALA A 121 -2.00 5.46 27.33
CA ALA A 121 -2.77 6.52 27.99
C ALA A 121 -1.86 7.69 28.38
N ASP A 122 -0.67 7.40 28.92
CA ASP A 122 0.32 8.41 29.31
C ASP A 122 0.86 9.19 28.11
N GLU A 123 1.25 8.48 27.03
CA GLU A 123 1.68 9.13 25.79
C GLU A 123 0.58 9.99 25.17
N THR A 124 -0.68 9.54 25.24
CA THR A 124 -1.82 10.31 24.74
C THR A 124 -1.99 11.60 25.56
N ALA A 125 -1.94 11.50 26.90
CA ALA A 125 -2.05 12.65 27.78
C ALA A 125 -0.92 13.66 27.54
N ASP A 126 0.31 13.19 27.33
CA ASP A 126 1.45 14.06 27.03
C ASP A 126 1.34 14.73 25.65
N ILE A 127 0.87 14.00 24.64
CA ILE A 127 0.62 14.57 23.33
C ILE A 127 -0.49 15.62 23.39
N GLU A 128 -1.59 15.36 24.12
CA GLU A 128 -2.69 16.31 24.30
C GLU A 128 -2.22 17.56 25.06
N ARG A 129 -1.43 17.43 26.13
CA ARG A 129 -0.79 18.57 26.83
C ARG A 129 0.11 19.40 25.92
N GLN A 130 0.92 18.76 25.07
CA GLN A 130 1.78 19.46 24.10
C GLN A 130 0.97 20.24 23.07
N ILE A 131 -0.14 19.65 22.60
CA ILE A 131 -1.05 20.28 21.66
C ILE A 131 -1.69 21.52 22.30
N ASP A 132 -2.17 21.41 23.54
CA ASP A 132 -2.82 22.52 24.25
C ASP A 132 -1.83 23.66 24.57
N THR A 133 -0.59 23.32 24.95
CA THR A 133 0.48 24.30 25.23
C THR A 133 0.94 25.04 23.97
N SER A 134 0.82 24.39 22.80
CA SER A 134 1.19 25.00 21.50
C SER A 134 0.11 25.92 20.93
N GLY A 135 -1.07 26.00 21.57
CA GLY A 135 -2.14 26.91 21.19
C GLY A 135 -1.89 28.32 21.73
N SER A 136 -1.86 29.32 20.83
CA SER A 136 -2.05 30.72 21.24
C SER A 136 -3.41 30.85 21.93
N SER A 137 -3.51 31.68 23.00
CA SER A 137 -4.70 31.98 23.83
C SER A 137 -5.85 32.66 23.06
N THR A 138 -6.15 32.17 21.87
CA THR A 138 -7.28 32.56 21.04
C THR A 138 -8.17 31.33 20.89
N TYR A 139 -9.49 31.54 20.79
CA TYR A 139 -10.55 30.52 20.82
C TYR A 139 -10.50 29.45 19.70
N ARG A 140 -9.40 29.37 18.93
CA ARG A 140 -9.20 28.35 17.90
C ARG A 140 -8.47 27.14 18.49
N PRO A 141 -9.00 25.91 18.31
CA PRO A 141 -8.28 24.72 18.73
C PRO A 141 -6.90 24.67 18.05
N PRO A 142 -5.83 24.32 18.81
CA PRO A 142 -4.47 24.27 18.28
C PRO A 142 -4.38 23.35 17.06
N PRO A 143 -3.55 23.70 16.05
CA PRO A 143 -3.40 22.87 14.87
C PRO A 143 -2.81 21.52 15.26
N ARG A 144 -3.56 20.44 15.03
CA ARG A 144 -3.12 19.06 15.29
C ARG A 144 -2.18 18.54 14.19
N THR A 145 -1.17 19.35 13.89
CA THR A 145 -0.10 19.08 12.94
C THR A 145 1.24 19.39 13.59
N LYS A 146 2.22 18.50 13.40
CA LYS A 146 3.58 18.69 13.90
C LYS A 146 4.53 18.77 12.71
N GLU A 147 5.36 19.80 12.65
CA GLU A 147 6.35 19.94 11.57
C GLU A 147 7.67 19.29 11.97
N ILE A 148 8.29 18.58 11.03
CA ILE A 148 9.62 18.00 11.19
C ILE A 148 10.45 18.26 9.92
N LEU A 149 11.77 18.24 10.06
CA LEU A 149 12.69 18.36 8.92
C LEU A 149 13.14 16.97 8.45
N ILE A 150 13.01 16.70 7.15
CA ILE A 150 13.51 15.50 6.48
C ILE A 150 14.33 15.97 5.30
N ASN A 151 15.64 15.67 5.29
CA ASN A 151 16.56 16.13 4.23
C ASN A 151 16.40 17.63 3.93
N GLN A 152 16.33 18.45 4.99
CA GLN A 152 16.17 19.91 4.94
C GLN A 152 14.81 20.39 4.37
N GLN A 153 13.87 19.49 4.11
CA GLN A 153 12.49 19.83 3.73
C GLN A 153 11.55 19.69 4.92
N VAL A 154 10.67 20.68 5.12
CA VAL A 154 9.65 20.66 6.18
C VAL A 154 8.50 19.73 5.79
N VAL A 155 8.29 18.67 6.56
CA VAL A 155 7.19 17.72 6.40
C VAL A 155 6.21 17.84 7.56
N LYS A 156 4.93 18.06 7.24
CA LYS A 156 3.86 18.19 8.23
C LYS A 156 3.28 16.82 8.58
N LEU A 157 3.46 16.39 9.82
CA LEU A 157 2.84 15.20 10.41
C LEU A 157 1.39 15.50 10.79
N LYS A 158 0.50 14.54 10.54
CA LYS A 158 -0.91 14.64 10.89
C LYS A 158 -1.20 13.80 12.14
N TYR A 159 -1.99 14.34 13.06
CA TYR A 159 -2.46 13.58 14.20
C TYR A 159 -3.51 12.52 13.80
N CYS A 160 -3.46 11.34 14.41
CA CYS A 160 -4.44 10.29 14.24
C CYS A 160 -5.33 10.17 15.48
N PHE A 161 -6.61 10.49 15.35
CA PHE A 161 -7.57 10.41 16.46
C PHE A 161 -7.80 8.99 16.98
N THR A 162 -7.80 8.00 16.09
CA THR A 162 -8.02 6.60 16.46
C THR A 162 -6.85 5.97 17.21
N CYS A 163 -5.62 6.23 16.74
CA CYS A 163 -4.40 5.66 17.32
C CYS A 163 -3.74 6.59 18.35
N LYS A 164 -4.29 7.80 18.55
CA LYS A 164 -3.86 8.81 19.52
C LYS A 164 -2.38 9.21 19.42
N MET A 165 -1.87 9.28 18.19
CA MET A 165 -0.46 9.57 17.90
C MET A 165 -0.32 10.52 16.71
N PHE A 166 0.76 11.31 16.69
CA PHE A 166 1.22 11.94 15.46
C PHE A 166 1.77 10.87 14.52
N ARG A 167 1.21 10.78 13.31
CA ARG A 167 1.61 9.78 12.33
C ARG A 167 3.05 10.06 11.89
N PRO A 168 3.99 9.11 12.03
CA PRO A 168 5.33 9.26 11.49
C PRO A 168 5.30 9.51 9.97
N PRO A 169 6.41 9.99 9.39
CA PRO A 169 6.52 10.18 7.95
C PRO A 169 6.06 8.97 7.16
N ARG A 170 5.37 9.23 6.03
CA ARG A 170 4.85 8.21 5.11
C ARG A 170 3.85 7.22 5.77
N THR A 171 3.38 7.49 6.98
CA THR A 171 2.37 6.68 7.68
C THR A 171 0.97 7.18 7.36
N SER A 172 0.04 6.26 7.12
CA SER A 172 -1.38 6.59 6.98
C SER A 172 -2.25 5.62 7.78
N HIS A 173 -3.38 6.11 8.27
CA HIS A 173 -4.37 5.30 8.96
C HIS A 173 -5.29 4.66 7.92
N CYS A 174 -5.40 3.33 7.94
CA CYS A 174 -6.36 2.58 7.14
C CYS A 174 -7.61 2.29 7.99
N SER A 175 -8.75 2.88 7.64
CA SER A 175 -10.02 2.70 8.35
C SER A 175 -10.59 1.27 8.26
N LEU A 176 -10.22 0.54 7.21
CA LEU A 176 -10.63 -0.86 6.98
C LEU A 176 -9.94 -1.82 7.96
N CYS A 177 -8.62 -1.62 8.16
CA CYS A 177 -7.85 -2.38 9.15
C CYS A 177 -7.91 -1.76 10.56
N ASP A 178 -8.33 -0.50 10.65
CA ASP A 178 -8.36 0.32 11.87
C ASP A 178 -6.98 0.49 12.53
N ASN A 179 -5.96 0.71 11.70
CA ASN A 179 -4.57 0.78 12.12
C ASN A 179 -3.78 1.84 11.33
N CYS A 180 -2.82 2.48 12.00
CA CYS A 180 -1.76 3.23 11.33
C CYS A 180 -0.71 2.25 10.80
N VAL A 181 -0.39 2.36 9.51
CA VAL A 181 0.59 1.49 8.83
C VAL A 181 1.76 2.34 8.35
N GLU A 182 2.98 1.93 8.70
CA GLU A 182 4.22 2.60 8.30
C GLU A 182 4.48 2.41 6.80
N ARG A 183 4.97 3.46 6.14
CA ARG A 183 5.16 3.53 4.67
C ARG A 183 3.94 2.94 3.95
N PHE A 184 2.75 3.42 4.32
CA PHE A 184 1.49 2.93 3.80
C PHE A 184 1.43 3.15 2.29
N ASP A 185 1.17 2.06 1.56
CA ASP A 185 0.98 2.10 0.12
C ASP A 185 -0.50 2.12 -0.23
N HIS A 186 -1.22 1.04 0.09
CA HIS A 186 -2.66 0.95 -0.10
C HIS A 186 -3.26 -0.19 0.72
N HIS A 187 -4.58 -0.26 0.76
CA HIS A 187 -5.30 -1.46 1.20
C HIS A 187 -5.67 -2.29 -0.03
N CYS A 188 -5.26 -3.56 -0.06
CA CYS A 188 -5.48 -4.42 -1.23
C CYS A 188 -6.43 -5.56 -0.89
N PRO A 189 -7.66 -5.55 -1.43
CA PRO A 189 -8.61 -6.64 -1.21
C PRO A 189 -8.12 -7.98 -1.79
N TRP A 190 -7.41 -7.96 -2.92
CA TRP A 190 -6.90 -9.15 -3.61
C TRP A 190 -5.88 -9.93 -2.77
N VAL A 191 -5.05 -9.24 -2.00
CA VAL A 191 -4.13 -9.90 -1.03
C VAL A 191 -4.76 -10.05 0.35
N GLY A 192 -5.94 -9.47 0.58
CA GLY A 192 -6.66 -9.52 1.86
C GLY A 192 -5.95 -8.80 3.01
N ASN A 193 -5.13 -7.79 2.72
CA ASN A 193 -4.36 -7.05 3.72
C ASN A 193 -3.95 -5.65 3.24
N CYS A 194 -3.46 -4.80 4.14
CA CYS A 194 -2.73 -3.60 3.74
C CYS A 194 -1.37 -3.97 3.14
N VAL A 195 -0.91 -3.14 2.21
CA VAL A 195 0.46 -3.15 1.69
C VAL A 195 1.19 -1.95 2.31
N GLY A 196 2.31 -2.22 2.98
CA GLY A 196 3.09 -1.24 3.71
C GLY A 196 4.55 -1.66 3.85
N LYS A 197 5.31 -0.99 4.71
CA LYS A 197 6.78 -1.13 4.82
C LYS A 197 7.28 -2.57 4.88
N ARG A 198 6.60 -3.44 5.65
CA ARG A 198 7.10 -4.78 5.96
C ARG A 198 6.76 -5.84 4.91
N ASN A 199 5.68 -5.67 4.15
CA ASN A 199 5.23 -6.66 3.16
C ASN A 199 5.31 -6.16 1.71
N TYR A 200 5.65 -4.89 1.47
CA TYR A 200 5.75 -4.32 0.12
C TYR A 200 6.67 -5.12 -0.81
N ARG A 201 7.84 -5.59 -0.34
CA ARG A 201 8.76 -6.38 -1.17
C ARG A 201 8.12 -7.66 -1.69
N TYR A 202 7.28 -8.30 -0.87
CA TYR A 202 6.58 -9.52 -1.25
C TYR A 202 5.44 -9.22 -2.21
N PHE A 203 4.74 -8.10 -2.01
CA PHE A 203 3.72 -7.62 -2.94
C PHE A 203 4.33 -7.35 -4.31
N TYR A 204 5.47 -6.65 -4.35
CA TYR A 204 6.21 -6.39 -5.58
C TYR A 204 6.68 -7.67 -6.25
N SER A 205 7.30 -8.61 -5.51
CA SER A 205 7.68 -9.92 -6.05
C SER A 205 6.46 -10.70 -6.57
N PHE A 206 5.33 -10.63 -5.89
CA PHE A 206 4.08 -11.27 -6.29
C PHE A 206 3.58 -10.72 -7.63
N ILE A 207 3.42 -9.41 -7.79
CA ILE A 207 2.89 -8.84 -9.04
C ILE A 207 3.84 -9.10 -10.23
N ILE A 208 5.16 -8.98 -10.02
CA ILE A 208 6.15 -9.21 -11.08
C ILE A 208 6.18 -10.69 -11.49
N SER A 209 6.22 -11.61 -10.53
CA SER A 209 6.19 -13.04 -10.86
C SER A 209 4.85 -13.49 -11.42
N LEU A 210 3.73 -12.89 -11.00
CA LEU A 210 2.42 -13.15 -11.56
C LEU A 210 2.31 -12.64 -13.01
N SER A 211 2.94 -11.50 -13.33
CA SER A 211 3.10 -11.05 -14.72
C SER A 211 3.83 -12.10 -15.55
N PHE A 212 4.98 -12.59 -15.07
CA PHE A 212 5.74 -13.61 -15.78
C PHE A 212 4.97 -14.92 -15.95
N LEU A 213 4.32 -15.42 -14.90
CA LEU A 213 3.52 -16.64 -14.95
C LEU A 213 2.36 -16.51 -15.95
N THR A 214 1.60 -15.41 -15.87
CA THR A 214 0.46 -15.17 -16.77
C THR A 214 0.92 -15.04 -18.22
N SER A 215 1.99 -14.29 -18.50
CA SER A 215 2.54 -14.16 -19.85
C SER A 215 3.10 -15.48 -20.38
N PHE A 216 3.74 -16.27 -19.52
CA PHE A 216 4.26 -17.60 -19.86
C PHE A 216 3.13 -18.56 -20.24
N ILE A 217 2.11 -18.70 -19.39
CA ILE A 217 0.94 -19.55 -19.68
C ILE A 217 0.25 -19.08 -20.97
N PHE A 218 0.01 -17.77 -21.12
CA PHE A 218 -0.62 -17.21 -22.32
C PHE A 218 0.14 -17.58 -23.60
N ALA A 219 1.47 -17.44 -23.61
CA ALA A 219 2.30 -17.81 -24.76
C ALA A 219 2.27 -19.33 -25.03
N CYS A 220 2.33 -20.16 -23.98
CA CYS A 220 2.26 -21.62 -24.12
C CYS A 220 0.90 -22.08 -24.65
N VAL A 221 -0.21 -21.51 -24.16
CA VAL A 221 -1.57 -21.83 -24.62
C VAL A 221 -1.77 -21.42 -26.08
N ILE A 222 -1.30 -20.24 -26.49
CA ILE A 222 -1.31 -19.83 -27.91
C ILE A 222 -0.52 -20.83 -28.76
N THR A 223 0.64 -21.25 -28.27
CA THR A 223 1.51 -22.21 -28.98
C THR A 223 0.82 -23.56 -29.11
N HIS A 224 0.18 -24.07 -28.04
CA HIS A 224 -0.57 -25.32 -28.06
C HIS A 224 -1.70 -25.27 -29.10
N ILE A 225 -2.56 -24.24 -29.06
CA ILE A 225 -3.67 -24.09 -30.01
C ILE A 225 -3.14 -23.95 -31.45
N THR A 226 -2.05 -23.22 -31.65
CA THR A 226 -1.45 -23.04 -32.98
C THR A 226 -0.95 -24.37 -33.54
N LEU A 227 -0.17 -25.13 -32.77
CA LEU A 227 0.33 -26.45 -33.19
C LEU A 227 -0.81 -27.42 -33.46
N ARG A 228 -1.84 -27.45 -32.60
CA ARG A 228 -3.06 -28.22 -32.83
C ARG A 228 -3.76 -27.82 -34.14
N SER A 229 -3.92 -26.53 -34.40
CA SER A 229 -4.62 -26.06 -35.61
C SER A 229 -3.94 -26.48 -36.91
N GLN A 230 -2.60 -26.57 -36.90
CA GLN A 230 -1.81 -27.05 -38.04
C GLN A 230 -1.99 -28.57 -38.23
N ALA A 231 -2.12 -29.33 -37.14
CA ALA A 231 -2.36 -30.76 -37.19
C ALA A 231 -3.81 -31.12 -37.57
N SER A 232 -4.81 -30.39 -37.04
CA SER A 232 -6.24 -30.72 -37.14
C SER A 232 -6.95 -30.09 -38.34
N LYS A 233 -6.24 -29.75 -39.43
CA LYS A 233 -6.79 -29.10 -40.64
C LYS A 233 -7.68 -27.86 -40.36
N GLY A 234 -7.43 -27.12 -39.28
CA GLY A 234 -8.17 -25.88 -38.96
C GLY A 234 -8.30 -25.56 -37.47
N ILE A 235 -8.50 -24.26 -37.19
CA ILE A 235 -8.57 -23.71 -35.83
C ILE A 235 -9.84 -24.11 -35.06
N VAL A 236 -10.97 -24.29 -35.77
CA VAL A 236 -12.25 -24.67 -35.16
C VAL A 236 -12.14 -26.04 -34.51
N GLN A 237 -11.50 -26.98 -35.20
CA GLN A 237 -11.31 -28.32 -34.68
C GLN A 237 -10.33 -28.33 -33.50
N ALA A 238 -9.24 -27.54 -33.56
CA ALA A 238 -8.31 -27.39 -32.44
C ALA A 238 -9.00 -26.86 -31.16
N ILE A 239 -9.91 -25.90 -31.30
CA ILE A 239 -10.70 -25.35 -30.19
C ILE A 239 -11.63 -26.40 -29.59
N GLN A 240 -12.28 -27.22 -30.42
CA GLN A 240 -13.16 -28.29 -29.97
C GLN A 240 -12.40 -29.41 -29.25
N GLU A 241 -11.18 -29.71 -29.68
CA GLU A 241 -10.30 -30.71 -29.07
C GLU A 241 -9.65 -30.22 -27.76
N SER A 242 -9.55 -28.91 -27.54
CA SER A 242 -8.86 -28.32 -26.38
C SER A 242 -9.65 -27.19 -25.71
N PRO A 243 -10.86 -27.46 -25.18
CA PRO A 243 -11.69 -26.43 -24.55
C PRO A 243 -11.07 -25.83 -23.29
N ALA A 244 -10.25 -26.58 -22.55
CA ALA A 244 -9.53 -26.08 -21.37
C ALA A 244 -8.57 -24.93 -21.73
N SER A 245 -7.75 -25.12 -22.76
CA SER A 245 -6.83 -24.12 -23.30
C SER A 245 -7.55 -22.83 -23.74
N VAL A 246 -8.79 -22.95 -24.24
CA VAL A 246 -9.61 -21.78 -24.60
C VAL A 246 -10.06 -21.01 -23.36
N VAL A 247 -10.48 -21.70 -22.30
CA VAL A 247 -10.83 -21.07 -21.01
C VAL A 247 -9.63 -20.33 -20.44
N GLU A 248 -8.45 -20.95 -20.47
CA GLU A 248 -7.21 -20.32 -20.00
C GLU A 248 -6.81 -19.12 -20.84
N LEU A 249 -6.95 -19.20 -22.16
CA LEU A 249 -6.68 -18.10 -23.07
C LEU A 249 -7.56 -16.89 -22.73
N VAL A 250 -8.85 -17.10 -22.47
CA VAL A 250 -9.79 -16.05 -22.07
C VAL A 250 -9.39 -15.44 -20.72
N ILE A 251 -9.12 -16.27 -19.71
CA ILE A 251 -8.71 -15.80 -18.39
C ILE A 251 -7.41 -14.98 -18.49
N CYS A 252 -6.41 -15.48 -19.22
CA CYS A 252 -5.12 -14.82 -19.40
C CYS A 252 -5.27 -13.52 -20.20
N PHE A 253 -6.08 -13.50 -21.25
CA PHE A 253 -6.31 -12.31 -22.09
C PHE A 253 -6.85 -11.13 -21.28
N PHE A 254 -7.85 -11.35 -20.42
CA PHE A 254 -8.40 -10.28 -19.58
C PHE A 254 -7.47 -9.91 -18.42
N SER A 255 -6.66 -10.86 -17.93
CA SER A 255 -5.79 -10.63 -16.78
C SER A 255 -4.47 -9.95 -17.14
N ILE A 256 -3.90 -10.24 -18.31
CA ILE A 256 -2.53 -9.84 -18.68
C ILE A 256 -2.35 -8.32 -18.72
N TRP A 257 -3.30 -7.58 -19.29
CA TRP A 257 -3.22 -6.12 -19.40
C TRP A 257 -3.24 -5.45 -18.03
N SER A 258 -4.13 -5.92 -17.15
CA SER A 258 -4.25 -5.41 -15.78
C SER A 258 -2.99 -5.69 -14.95
N ILE A 259 -2.49 -6.93 -15.00
CA ILE A 259 -1.34 -7.36 -14.19
C ILE A 259 -0.04 -6.72 -14.70
N LEU A 260 0.17 -6.65 -16.02
CA LEU A 260 1.34 -5.95 -16.59
C LEU A 260 1.30 -4.45 -16.30
N GLY A 261 0.14 -3.80 -16.42
CA GLY A 261 -0.03 -2.40 -16.07
C GLY A 261 0.29 -2.12 -14.60
N LEU A 262 -0.20 -2.95 -13.68
CA LEU A 262 0.08 -2.84 -12.25
C LEU A 262 1.58 -3.03 -11.95
N SER A 263 2.20 -4.04 -12.56
CA SER A 263 3.64 -4.31 -12.44
C SER A 263 4.50 -3.15 -12.96
N GLY A 264 4.13 -2.55 -14.09
CA GLY A 264 4.79 -1.36 -14.63
C GLY A 264 4.65 -0.16 -13.71
N PHE A 265 3.44 0.10 -13.22
CA PHE A 265 3.17 1.20 -12.29
C PHE A 265 3.98 1.07 -10.98
N HIS A 266 3.97 -0.09 -10.35
CA HIS A 266 4.76 -0.30 -9.14
C HIS A 266 6.27 -0.29 -9.39
N THR A 267 6.72 -0.69 -10.58
CA THR A 267 8.14 -0.54 -10.96
C THR A 267 8.52 0.94 -11.05
N PHE A 268 7.67 1.79 -11.61
CA PHE A 268 7.85 3.24 -11.59
C PHE A 268 7.89 3.82 -10.16
N LEU A 269 6.97 3.40 -9.29
CA LEU A 269 6.94 3.86 -7.90
C LEU A 269 8.21 3.46 -7.13
N VAL A 270 8.68 2.23 -7.31
CA VAL A 270 9.92 1.74 -6.69
C VAL A 270 11.12 2.53 -7.21
N ALA A 271 11.21 2.74 -8.53
CA ALA A 271 12.27 3.53 -9.16
C ALA A 271 12.31 4.98 -8.65
N SER A 272 11.14 5.54 -8.28
CA SER A 272 10.99 6.91 -7.78
C SER A 272 10.98 7.02 -6.24
N ASN A 273 11.12 5.90 -5.52
CA ASN A 273 10.92 5.78 -4.07
C ASN A 273 9.63 6.45 -3.56
N LEU A 274 8.52 6.20 -4.26
CA LEU A 274 7.18 6.66 -3.91
C LEU A 274 6.33 5.50 -3.41
N THR A 275 5.34 5.80 -2.58
CA THR A 275 4.20 4.91 -2.38
C THR A 275 3.04 5.33 -3.28
N THR A 276 2.14 4.40 -3.60
CA THR A 276 0.90 4.69 -4.36
C THR A 276 0.10 5.82 -3.70
N ASN A 277 0.00 5.79 -2.37
CA ASN A 277 -0.66 6.83 -1.58
C ASN A 277 0.00 8.20 -1.70
N GLU A 278 1.32 8.28 -1.83
CA GLU A 278 2.03 9.55 -2.01
C GLU A 278 1.83 10.12 -3.40
N ASP A 279 1.90 9.26 -4.42
CA ASP A 279 1.71 9.59 -5.83
C ASP A 279 0.29 10.11 -6.11
N ILE A 280 -0.74 9.36 -5.70
CA ILE A 280 -2.15 9.76 -5.87
C ILE A 280 -2.47 11.08 -5.17
N LYS A 281 -1.86 11.34 -4.00
CA LYS A 281 -2.05 12.60 -3.27
C LYS A 281 -1.29 13.78 -3.91
N GLY A 282 -0.44 13.52 -4.90
CA GLY A 282 0.48 14.50 -5.46
C GLY A 282 1.38 15.09 -4.39
N SER A 283 1.81 14.27 -3.41
CA SER A 283 2.49 14.76 -2.19
C SER A 283 3.78 15.52 -2.50
N TRP A 284 4.40 15.21 -3.63
CA TRP A 284 5.68 15.76 -4.09
C TRP A 284 5.59 16.33 -5.51
N SER A 285 4.39 16.60 -6.01
CA SER A 285 4.21 17.23 -7.34
C SER A 285 4.45 18.74 -7.22
N GLY A 286 5.31 19.30 -8.08
CA GLY A 286 5.72 20.72 -8.08
C GLY A 286 4.61 21.75 -8.30
N LYS A 287 3.34 21.33 -8.45
CA LYS A 287 2.17 22.21 -8.60
C LYS A 287 1.80 22.99 -7.34
N ARG A 288 2.49 22.82 -6.20
CA ARG A 288 2.24 23.56 -4.94
C ARG A 288 3.29 24.64 -4.63
N GLY A 289 3.73 25.40 -5.64
CA GLY A 289 4.47 26.67 -5.45
C GLY A 289 5.83 26.56 -4.75
N ALA A 290 6.35 25.35 -4.55
CA ALA A 290 7.71 25.08 -4.11
C ALA A 290 8.46 24.48 -5.30
N GLU A 291 8.97 25.34 -6.18
CA GLU A 291 9.72 24.92 -7.39
C GLU A 291 10.98 24.10 -7.09
N GLU A 292 11.38 23.93 -5.81
CA GLU A 292 12.57 23.16 -5.44
C GLU A 292 12.33 21.89 -4.62
N SER A 293 11.11 21.62 -4.12
CA SER A 293 10.93 20.47 -3.21
C SER A 293 10.55 19.18 -3.95
N GLY A 294 11.52 18.54 -4.60
CA GLY A 294 11.39 17.17 -5.09
C GLY A 294 11.17 16.16 -3.96
N ASN A 295 10.88 14.89 -4.29
CA ASN A 295 10.67 13.82 -3.30
C ASN A 295 11.87 13.71 -2.31
N PRO A 296 11.72 14.04 -1.01
CA PRO A 296 12.84 14.01 -0.06
C PRO A 296 13.40 12.62 0.18
N TYR A 297 12.65 11.57 -0.14
CA TYR A 297 13.05 10.19 0.11
C TYR A 297 13.81 9.56 -1.07
N THR A 298 13.92 10.25 -2.21
CA THR A 298 14.65 9.70 -3.36
C THR A 298 16.16 9.73 -3.10
N TYR A 299 16.86 8.67 -3.51
CA TYR A 299 18.32 8.62 -3.52
C TYR A 299 18.93 9.17 -4.82
N SER A 300 18.14 9.84 -5.68
CA SER A 300 18.49 10.34 -7.02
C SER A 300 18.91 9.28 -8.06
N ASN A 301 19.13 8.03 -7.63
CA ASN A 301 19.50 6.90 -8.47
C ASN A 301 18.41 5.81 -8.41
N ILE A 302 17.94 5.38 -9.59
CA ILE A 302 16.89 4.35 -9.74
C ILE A 302 17.30 3.03 -9.08
N ILE A 303 18.52 2.57 -9.31
CA ILE A 303 19.03 1.30 -8.77
C ILE A 303 19.07 1.40 -7.24
N THR A 304 19.58 2.51 -6.70
CA THR A 304 19.61 2.72 -5.25
C THR A 304 18.20 2.75 -4.64
N ASN A 305 17.24 3.39 -5.31
CA ASN A 305 15.84 3.39 -4.88
C ASN A 305 15.23 1.97 -4.88
N CYS A 306 15.50 1.19 -5.93
CA CYS A 306 15.09 -0.22 -6.03
C CYS A 306 15.72 -1.06 -4.92
N CYS A 307 17.04 -1.01 -4.75
CA CYS A 307 17.75 -1.77 -3.72
C CYS A 307 17.31 -1.39 -2.30
N ALA A 308 17.15 -0.09 -2.01
CA ALA A 308 16.68 0.36 -0.70
C ALA A 308 15.27 -0.15 -0.39
N THR A 309 14.39 -0.27 -1.40
CA THR A 309 13.01 -0.73 -1.22
C THR A 309 12.88 -2.25 -1.20
N LEU A 310 13.61 -2.96 -2.05
CA LEU A 310 13.43 -4.40 -2.29
C LEU A 310 14.46 -5.27 -1.57
N CYS A 311 15.70 -4.79 -1.44
CA CYS A 311 16.84 -5.55 -0.92
C CYS A 311 17.24 -5.13 0.51
N GLY A 312 16.68 -4.04 1.04
CA GLY A 312 16.97 -3.59 2.40
C GLY A 312 16.59 -4.63 3.46
N PRO A 313 17.18 -4.56 4.67
CA PRO A 313 16.80 -5.44 5.77
C PRO A 313 15.31 -5.28 6.11
N MET A 314 14.65 -6.37 6.47
CA MET A 314 13.28 -6.29 6.96
C MET A 314 13.30 -5.73 8.39
N PRO A 315 12.63 -4.59 8.68
CA PRO A 315 12.55 -4.10 10.06
C PRO A 315 11.83 -5.14 10.95
N PRO A 316 11.95 -5.08 12.28
CA PRO A 316 11.14 -5.91 13.19
C PRO A 316 9.67 -5.48 13.19
N SER A 317 8.78 -6.34 13.69
CA SER A 317 7.36 -5.96 13.89
C SER A 317 7.29 -5.12 15.16
N LEU A 318 6.53 -4.02 15.12
CA LEU A 318 6.35 -3.15 16.29
C LEU A 318 5.17 -3.59 17.16
N ILE A 319 4.47 -4.65 16.77
CA ILE A 319 3.39 -5.25 17.55
C ILE A 319 3.82 -6.61 18.09
N ASP A 320 3.82 -6.75 19.41
CA ASP A 320 4.00 -8.04 20.06
C ASP A 320 2.69 -8.81 20.08
N ARG A 321 2.44 -9.59 19.01
CA ARG A 321 1.19 -10.35 18.86
C ARG A 321 1.12 -11.55 19.81
N ARG A 322 2.25 -12.18 20.11
CA ARG A 322 2.32 -13.49 20.79
C ARG A 322 2.60 -13.37 22.28
N GLY A 323 3.00 -12.21 22.77
CA GLY A 323 3.09 -11.93 24.19
C GLY A 323 1.76 -12.14 24.91
N PHE A 324 1.86 -12.33 26.22
CA PHE A 324 0.71 -12.38 27.11
C PHE A 324 0.38 -10.98 27.63
N LEU A 325 -0.89 -10.74 27.90
CA LEU A 325 -1.33 -9.56 28.62
C LEU A 325 -0.99 -9.71 30.12
N PRO A 326 -0.61 -8.63 30.81
CA PRO A 326 -0.51 -8.63 32.26
C PRO A 326 -1.85 -9.04 32.89
N PRO A 327 -1.84 -9.80 34.01
CA PRO A 327 -3.06 -10.29 34.66
C PRO A 327 -4.09 -9.20 35.04
N ASP A 328 -3.65 -7.96 35.22
CA ASP A 328 -4.49 -6.84 35.70
C ASP A 328 -4.83 -5.79 34.62
N GLU A 329 -4.31 -5.91 33.40
CA GLU A 329 -4.72 -5.04 32.28
C GLU A 329 -5.93 -5.64 31.55
N ALA A 330 -7.06 -5.70 32.25
CA ALA A 330 -8.34 -5.69 31.57
C ALA A 330 -8.51 -4.30 30.94
N ILE A 331 -8.11 -4.16 29.66
CA ILE A 331 -8.49 -2.99 28.87
C ILE A 331 -10.01 -2.84 29.02
N PRO A 332 -10.53 -1.67 29.46
CA PRO A 332 -11.96 -1.48 29.54
C PRO A 332 -12.54 -1.80 28.16
N ALA A 333 -13.47 -2.74 28.14
CA ALA A 333 -14.28 -3.03 26.96
C ALA A 333 -14.68 -1.69 26.35
N ALA A 334 -14.51 -1.55 25.03
CA ALA A 334 -14.93 -0.38 24.29
C ALA A 334 -16.25 0.10 24.86
N ALA A 335 -16.22 1.27 25.51
CA ALA A 335 -17.42 1.91 26.00
C ALA A 335 -18.23 2.26 24.75
N THR A 336 -19.12 1.35 24.36
CA THR A 336 -20.41 1.72 23.83
C THR A 336 -21.11 2.48 24.96
N SER A 337 -20.78 3.76 25.13
CA SER A 337 -21.68 4.66 25.83
C SER A 337 -22.87 4.81 24.90
N GLU A 338 -23.92 4.03 25.13
CA GLU A 338 -25.26 4.51 24.88
C GLU A 338 -25.48 5.68 25.83
N MET A 339 -25.07 6.86 25.38
CA MET A 339 -25.55 8.10 25.97
C MET A 339 -26.91 8.33 25.33
N GLU A 340 -27.98 8.02 26.07
CA GLU A 340 -29.32 8.50 25.76
C GLU A 340 -29.26 10.01 25.57
N LEU A 341 -29.41 10.45 24.32
CA LEU A 341 -29.74 11.84 23.99
C LEU A 341 -31.27 11.96 23.96
N PRO A 342 -31.85 13.05 24.50
CA PRO A 342 -33.29 13.24 24.54
C PRO A 342 -33.87 13.44 23.12
N PRO A 343 -35.17 13.17 22.92
CA PRO A 343 -35.74 13.03 21.59
C PRO A 343 -35.85 14.39 20.89
N PHE A 344 -35.12 14.56 19.79
CA PHE A 344 -35.36 15.64 18.84
C PHE A 344 -36.18 15.12 17.66
N THR A 345 -37.24 15.87 17.35
CA THR A 345 -38.25 15.63 16.33
C THR A 345 -37.65 15.57 14.92
N PRO A 346 -38.27 14.81 13.99
CA PRO A 346 -37.68 14.57 12.68
C PRO A 346 -37.92 15.78 11.76
N LYS A 347 -36.84 16.29 11.16
CA LYS A 347 -36.91 16.97 9.87
C LYS A 347 -36.14 16.14 8.86
N SER A 348 -36.84 15.70 7.84
CA SER A 348 -36.28 15.14 6.62
C SER A 348 -35.42 16.20 5.93
N ASP A 349 -34.27 15.80 5.40
CA ASP A 349 -34.13 15.67 3.95
C ASP A 349 -32.73 15.19 3.57
N ALA A 350 -32.75 14.31 2.58
CA ALA A 350 -31.62 13.68 1.95
C ALA A 350 -30.65 14.72 1.35
N ASN A 351 -29.36 14.58 1.62
CA ASN A 351 -28.30 14.74 0.63
C ASN A 351 -26.93 14.32 1.19
N MET A 352 -26.10 13.80 0.27
CA MET A 352 -24.71 13.34 0.42
C MET A 352 -24.50 11.88 0.81
N CYS A 353 -24.78 10.99 -0.15
CA CYS A 353 -24.01 9.77 -0.32
C CYS A 353 -23.61 9.61 -1.80
N THR A 354 -22.39 9.11 -2.00
CA THR A 354 -21.86 8.47 -3.21
C THR A 354 -21.87 9.26 -4.52
N GLN A 355 -20.73 9.87 -4.84
CA GLN A 355 -20.36 10.09 -6.24
C GLN A 355 -19.16 9.21 -6.56
N SER A 356 -19.45 7.96 -6.95
CA SER A 356 -18.47 7.05 -7.52
C SER A 356 -19.19 6.03 -8.41
N THR A 357 -18.79 5.97 -9.67
CA THR A 357 -18.87 4.82 -10.60
C THR A 357 -20.16 4.50 -11.38
N LYS A 358 -21.28 5.22 -11.26
CA LYS A 358 -22.43 5.02 -12.18
C LYS A 358 -22.48 5.97 -13.40
N ASP A 359 -21.99 7.20 -13.28
CA ASP A 359 -22.11 8.22 -14.35
C ASP A 359 -21.12 8.09 -15.52
N VAL A 360 -20.17 7.16 -15.44
CA VAL A 360 -19.19 6.90 -16.52
C VAL A 360 -19.63 5.73 -17.41
N LEU A 361 -20.50 4.83 -16.91
CA LEU A 361 -20.91 3.63 -17.65
C LEU A 361 -22.17 3.85 -18.51
N GLU A 362 -23.05 4.79 -18.14
CA GLU A 362 -24.25 5.12 -18.94
C GLU A 362 -23.96 6.03 -20.15
N ARG A 363 -22.80 6.69 -20.20
CA ARG A 363 -22.42 7.59 -21.31
C ARG A 363 -21.71 6.91 -22.49
N MET A 364 -21.52 5.59 -22.46
CA MET A 364 -20.88 4.84 -23.56
C MET A 364 -21.83 3.91 -24.32
N LEU A 365 -23.12 3.80 -23.94
CA LEU A 365 -24.00 2.79 -24.54
C LEU A 365 -25.14 3.29 -25.42
N HIS A 366 -25.45 4.59 -25.47
CA HIS A 366 -26.49 5.09 -26.37
C HIS A 366 -26.00 6.31 -27.16
N SER A 367 -25.48 6.06 -28.36
CA SER A 367 -25.45 7.00 -29.46
C SER A 367 -26.13 6.37 -30.67
N ASP A 368 -26.99 7.18 -31.31
CA ASP A 368 -27.63 7.07 -32.64
C ASP A 368 -29.17 7.02 -32.55
N PHE A 369 -29.97 7.75 -33.33
CA PHE A 369 -29.82 8.96 -34.16
C PHE A 369 -31.28 9.36 -34.53
N HIS A 370 -31.49 10.62 -34.93
CA HIS A 370 -32.62 11.21 -35.69
C HIS A 370 -33.37 12.35 -34.99
N GLY A 371 -33.27 13.52 -35.63
CA GLY A 371 -33.79 14.79 -35.17
C GLY A 371 -35.17 15.18 -35.68
N LEU A 372 -35.55 16.41 -35.34
CA LEU A 372 -36.43 17.37 -36.03
C LEU A 372 -36.66 18.56 -35.07
N CYS A 373 -36.39 19.79 -35.52
CA CYS A 373 -36.79 21.03 -34.83
C CYS A 373 -38.33 21.20 -34.82
N PRO A 374 -38.90 22.14 -34.02
CA PRO A 374 -39.05 23.51 -34.52
C PRO A 374 -39.04 24.67 -33.48
N SER A 375 -38.66 25.86 -34.01
CA SER A 375 -39.17 27.25 -33.86
C SER A 375 -39.48 27.86 -32.48
N GLY A 376 -39.22 29.14 -32.17
CA GLY A 376 -38.80 30.37 -32.89
C GLY A 376 -38.61 31.48 -31.80
N ASN A 377 -38.25 32.74 -32.00
CA ASN A 377 -38.23 33.66 -33.13
C ASN A 377 -37.51 34.99 -32.66
N PRO A 378 -37.43 36.12 -33.41
CA PRO A 378 -36.18 36.62 -34.00
C PRO A 378 -35.85 38.12 -33.72
N LYS A 379 -34.73 38.63 -34.26
CA LYS A 379 -34.64 39.99 -34.85
C LYS A 379 -33.37 40.25 -35.72
N THR A 380 -33.63 40.48 -37.02
CA THR A 380 -33.03 41.47 -37.96
C THR A 380 -31.56 41.40 -38.43
N SER A 381 -31.33 40.70 -39.56
CA SER A 381 -30.80 41.09 -40.92
C SER A 381 -30.20 42.49 -41.21
N PRO A 382 -29.60 42.76 -42.43
CA PRO A 382 -28.82 41.91 -43.38
C PRO A 382 -27.66 42.63 -44.15
N LEU A 383 -26.83 41.88 -44.89
CA LEU A 383 -26.35 42.12 -46.29
C LEU A 383 -25.47 40.91 -46.71
N VAL A 384 -25.84 39.98 -47.61
CA VAL A 384 -25.82 39.99 -49.11
C VAL A 384 -24.40 40.30 -49.65
N GLN A 385 -23.70 39.53 -50.51
CA GLN A 385 -24.07 38.63 -51.61
C GLN A 385 -22.92 37.65 -51.99
N GLU A 386 -23.26 36.36 -52.08
CA GLU A 386 -23.07 35.39 -53.19
C GLU A 386 -21.87 35.33 -54.18
N VAL A 387 -21.54 34.05 -54.53
CA VAL A 387 -21.20 33.47 -55.86
C VAL A 387 -19.74 32.99 -56.15
N SER A 388 -19.62 31.65 -56.12
CA SER A 388 -19.11 30.72 -57.17
C SER A 388 -17.63 30.34 -57.40
N SER A 389 -17.45 29.01 -57.36
CA SER A 389 -16.83 28.09 -58.36
C SER A 389 -15.32 27.96 -58.57
N SER A 390 -14.94 26.67 -58.66
CA SER A 390 -13.93 26.01 -59.52
C SER A 390 -12.43 26.11 -59.21
N ALA A 391 -11.80 24.93 -59.10
CA ALA A 391 -10.35 24.66 -59.17
C ALA A 391 -9.84 24.78 -60.64
N PRO A 392 -8.51 24.90 -60.89
CA PRO A 392 -7.64 23.71 -61.01
C PRO A 392 -6.15 23.92 -60.62
N ALA A 393 -5.35 22.86 -60.76
CA ALA A 393 -3.91 22.75 -60.44
C ALA A 393 -2.98 23.15 -61.61
N THR A 394 -1.72 23.54 -61.32
CA THR A 394 -0.44 22.98 -61.86
C THR A 394 0.84 23.77 -61.49
N ALA A 395 1.91 23.00 -61.24
CA ALA A 395 3.35 23.20 -61.53
C ALA A 395 4.32 24.01 -60.59
N GLU A 396 5.46 23.34 -60.36
CA GLU A 396 6.76 23.60 -59.67
C GLU A 396 7.60 24.82 -60.17
N PRO A 397 8.85 25.18 -59.71
CA PRO A 397 9.90 24.37 -59.00
C PRO A 397 10.87 25.04 -57.96
N SER A 398 11.62 24.16 -57.26
CA SER A 398 13.05 24.20 -56.85
C SER A 398 13.70 25.37 -56.05
N LEU A 399 14.45 25.08 -54.97
CA LEU A 399 15.96 25.09 -54.91
C LEU A 399 16.56 24.81 -53.49
N SER A 400 17.40 23.76 -53.44
CA SER A 400 18.72 23.54 -52.78
C SER A 400 19.17 24.08 -51.39
N SER A 401 19.83 23.14 -50.68
CA SER A 401 21.06 23.24 -49.82
C SER A 401 20.93 23.92 -48.44
N GLY A 402 21.42 23.41 -47.31
CA GLY A 402 22.35 22.33 -46.98
C GLY A 402 23.73 22.85 -46.56
N CYS A 403 24.03 22.96 -45.26
CA CYS A 403 25.34 22.61 -44.68
C CYS A 403 25.40 22.75 -43.14
N SER A 404 26.09 21.81 -42.50
CA SER A 404 26.49 21.78 -41.09
C SER A 404 27.81 22.53 -40.85
N ARG A 405 28.13 22.90 -39.60
CA ARG A 405 29.50 22.82 -39.04
C ARG A 405 29.56 22.94 -37.51
N GLN A 406 30.36 22.04 -36.93
CA GLN A 406 30.86 22.01 -35.55
C GLN A 406 31.97 23.04 -35.31
N LEU A 407 32.29 23.29 -34.02
CA LEU A 407 33.59 23.61 -33.35
C LEU A 407 33.27 24.51 -32.14
N ALA A 408 33.98 24.60 -31.02
CA ALA A 408 34.94 23.80 -30.26
C ALA A 408 35.19 24.56 -28.93
N ARG A 409 35.60 23.82 -27.90
CA ARG A 409 36.17 24.18 -26.57
C ARG A 409 36.61 25.63 -26.27
N GLN A 410 36.44 26.05 -25.00
CA GLN A 410 37.53 26.60 -24.17
C GLN A 410 37.22 26.57 -22.66
N ALA A 411 38.27 26.29 -21.88
CA ALA A 411 38.31 26.25 -20.42
C ALA A 411 39.07 27.48 -19.90
N VAL A 412 38.71 28.01 -18.72
CA VAL A 412 39.48 29.02 -17.99
C VAL A 412 39.48 28.70 -16.50
N VAL A 413 40.68 28.76 -15.91
CA VAL A 413 41.05 28.52 -14.50
C VAL A 413 41.33 29.88 -13.84
N GLY A 414 40.97 30.07 -12.56
CA GLY A 414 41.39 31.20 -11.72
C GLY A 414 40.83 31.16 -10.28
N PRO A 415 41.47 31.80 -9.26
CA PRO A 415 41.77 31.15 -7.96
C PRO A 415 40.98 31.63 -6.72
N CYS A 416 41.13 30.86 -5.62
CA CYS A 416 40.70 31.14 -4.23
C CYS A 416 41.33 32.38 -3.59
N PRO A 417 40.70 32.89 -2.50
CA PRO A 417 41.44 33.31 -1.30
C PRO A 417 40.91 32.70 0.02
N LEU A 418 41.81 32.65 1.01
CA LEU A 418 41.75 31.99 2.31
C LEU A 418 41.32 32.92 3.48
N LEU A 419 40.68 32.30 4.50
CA LEU A 419 40.72 32.54 5.98
C LEU A 419 39.98 33.76 6.60
N PRO A 420 39.54 33.75 7.89
CA PRO A 420 40.16 33.08 9.07
C PRO A 420 39.21 32.31 10.04
N PRO A 421 39.74 31.66 11.11
CA PRO A 421 39.01 30.77 12.02
C PRO A 421 38.59 31.48 13.33
N VAL A 422 37.48 31.05 13.96
CA VAL A 422 37.11 31.50 15.32
C VAL A 422 36.69 30.30 16.18
N ALA A 423 37.07 30.40 17.45
CA ALA A 423 37.39 29.34 18.38
C ALA A 423 36.21 28.70 19.13
N PHE A 424 36.54 27.56 19.75
CA PHE A 424 35.77 26.82 20.73
C PHE A 424 35.25 27.67 21.90
N SER A 425 34.01 27.43 22.31
CA SER A 425 33.57 27.65 23.69
C SER A 425 32.81 26.41 24.19
N LYS A 426 33.35 25.79 25.24
CA LYS A 426 32.73 24.70 26.01
C LYS A 426 31.70 25.31 26.95
N SER A 427 30.46 24.81 26.92
CA SER A 427 29.50 24.99 28.01
C SER A 427 28.96 23.62 28.40
N ASP A 428 29.27 23.24 29.62
CA ASP A 428 28.90 22.02 30.32
C ASP A 428 27.45 22.14 30.82
N ARG A 429 26.54 21.26 30.38
CA ARG A 429 25.24 21.04 31.04
C ARG A 429 24.95 19.55 31.09
N ARG A 430 24.82 19.06 32.32
CA ARG A 430 24.37 17.71 32.67
C ARG A 430 22.90 17.55 32.26
N ASP A 431 22.61 16.57 31.42
CA ASP A 431 21.25 16.12 31.15
C ASP A 431 20.96 14.81 31.89
N SER A 432 19.83 14.85 32.61
CA SER A 432 19.27 13.76 33.40
C SER A 432 18.64 12.69 32.51
N LEU A 433 18.93 11.43 32.83
CA LEU A 433 18.34 10.21 32.26
C LEU A 433 16.82 10.16 32.45
N HIS A 434 16.04 10.11 31.36
CA HIS A 434 14.69 9.54 31.37
C HIS A 434 14.31 8.87 30.03
N SER A 435 13.96 7.58 30.15
CA SER A 435 13.13 6.70 29.30
C SER A 435 13.21 6.83 27.77
N ILE A 436 13.92 5.88 27.14
CA ILE A 436 14.09 5.75 25.68
C ILE A 436 13.01 4.83 25.10
N ASN A 437 12.07 5.38 24.32
CA ASN A 437 11.14 4.62 23.48
C ASN A 437 11.80 4.32 22.11
N PRO A 438 11.93 3.05 21.67
CA PRO A 438 12.65 2.69 20.44
C PRO A 438 11.98 3.12 19.13
N ALA A 439 10.72 3.58 19.15
CA ALA A 439 9.98 4.01 17.96
C ALA A 439 10.46 5.35 17.36
N PHE A 440 11.28 6.12 18.08
CA PHE A 440 11.78 7.44 17.66
C PHE A 440 13.26 7.46 17.22
N ARG A 441 13.90 6.30 17.03
CA ARG A 441 15.22 6.26 16.37
C ARG A 441 15.05 6.57 14.87
N LEU A 442 15.06 7.85 14.54
CA LEU A 442 15.43 8.31 13.20
C LEU A 442 16.85 7.78 12.93
N ALA A 443 16.97 6.80 12.04
CA ALA A 443 18.25 6.45 11.47
C ALA A 443 18.70 7.63 10.61
N SER A 444 19.59 8.48 11.14
CA SER A 444 20.39 9.38 10.33
C SER A 444 21.23 8.53 9.36
N PRO A 445 21.20 8.78 8.04
CA PRO A 445 22.16 8.16 7.14
C PRO A 445 23.50 8.89 7.31
N SER A 446 24.50 8.22 7.86
CA SER A 446 25.90 8.61 7.69
C SER A 446 26.45 7.92 6.43
N PRO A 447 27.08 8.64 5.49
CA PRO A 447 27.96 8.02 4.51
C PRO A 447 29.40 8.49 4.76
N THR A 448 30.27 7.61 5.24
CA THR A 448 31.70 7.67 4.94
C THR A 448 32.20 6.24 4.69
N LEU A 449 32.03 5.79 3.44
CA LEU A 449 32.81 4.70 2.88
C LEU A 449 34.13 5.33 2.39
N SER A 450 35.18 5.23 3.19
CA SER A 450 36.54 5.48 2.72
C SER A 450 36.97 4.31 1.83
N HIS A 451 37.43 4.64 0.63
CA HIS A 451 38.08 3.76 -0.33
C HIS A 451 39.07 2.78 0.33
N SER A 452 38.83 1.47 0.18
CA SER A 452 39.87 0.45 0.30
C SER A 452 40.63 0.38 -1.02
N ALA A 453 41.89 0.81 -1.02
CA ALA A 453 42.81 0.53 -2.12
C ALA A 453 43.29 -0.92 -2.00
N LEU A 454 42.99 -1.72 -3.01
CA LEU A 454 43.62 -3.01 -3.28
C LEU A 454 45.05 -2.75 -3.78
N VAL A 455 46.05 -3.21 -3.02
CA VAL A 455 47.42 -3.39 -3.50
C VAL A 455 47.64 -4.90 -3.64
N LEU A 456 47.96 -5.32 -4.88
CA LEU A 456 48.34 -6.67 -5.27
C LEU A 456 49.79 -6.59 -5.74
N GLY A 457 50.68 -7.45 -5.22
CA GLY A 457 52.01 -7.66 -5.80
C GLY A 457 53.06 -8.18 -4.83
N ASP A 458 53.53 -9.39 -5.15
CA ASP A 458 54.86 -9.96 -4.92
C ASP A 458 55.23 -10.55 -3.55
N GLY A 459 55.10 -11.88 -3.47
CA GLY A 459 56.07 -12.72 -2.74
C GLY A 459 57.36 -12.88 -3.57
N PRO A 460 58.49 -13.28 -2.95
CA PRO A 460 58.73 -14.73 -2.84
C PRO A 460 59.46 -15.20 -1.56
N ASP A 461 59.20 -16.47 -1.24
CA ASP A 461 60.10 -17.55 -0.80
C ASP A 461 61.09 -17.45 0.40
N ILE A 462 60.97 -18.51 1.22
CA ILE A 462 62.02 -19.30 1.92
C ILE A 462 62.60 -18.72 3.23
N GLY A 463 62.51 -19.51 4.31
CA GLY A 463 63.46 -19.41 5.43
C GLY A 463 63.02 -20.00 6.78
N PHE A 464 63.63 -21.15 7.13
CA PHE A 464 63.59 -21.94 8.37
C PHE A 464 63.66 -21.22 9.75
N ILE A 465 62.85 -21.74 10.72
CA ILE A 465 63.02 -22.16 12.16
C ILE A 465 64.03 -21.46 13.13
N PRO A 466 64.05 -21.75 14.46
CA PRO A 466 63.51 -20.97 15.60
C PRO A 466 64.59 -20.49 16.61
N GLN A 467 64.17 -19.81 17.69
CA GLN A 467 64.74 -19.79 19.06
C GLN A 467 63.91 -18.74 19.85
N HIS A 468 63.51 -18.87 21.11
CA HIS A 468 63.80 -19.81 22.18
C HIS A 468 62.66 -19.78 23.21
#